data_AF-Q8BM39-F1
#
_entry.id   AF-Q8BM39-F1
#
_cell.length_a   1.000
_cell.length_b   1.000
_cell.length_c   1.000
_cell.angle_alpha   90.00
_cell.angle_beta   90.00
_cell.angle_gamma   90.00
#
_symmetry.space_group_name_H-M   'P 1'
#
loop_
_entity.id
_entity.type
_entity.pdbx_description
1 polymer ?
#
loop_
_entity_poly.entity_id
_entity_poly.type
_entity_poly.pdbx_seq_one_letter_code
_entity_poly.pdbx_strand_id
1 'polypeptide(L)'
;MDILKSEILRKRQLVEDRNLLVENKKYFKRSELARKEEEAYYERCGYKIQPKEDDQKPLTSSNPVLELELAEEKLPMTLSRQEVIRRLRERGEPIRLFGETDYDAFQRLRKIEILTPEVNKGLRNDLKAALDKIDQQYLNEIVGGQEPGEEDTQNDLKVHEENTTIEELEALGESLGKGDDHKDMDIITKFLKFLLGVWAKELNAREDYVKRSVQGKLNSATQKQTESYLRPLFRKLRKRNLPADIKESITDIIKFMLQREYVKANDAYLQMAIGNAPWPIGVTMVGIHARTGREKIFSKHVAHVLNDETQRKYIQGLKRLMTICQKHFPTDPSKCVEYNAL
;
A
#
# COMPACT_ATOMS: atom_id res chain seq x y z
N MET A 1 -58.13 22.04 -2.88
CA MET A 1 -57.53 23.31 -3.36
C MET A 1 -57.12 24.23 -2.21
N ASP A 2 -57.80 24.19 -1.07
CA ASP A 2 -57.53 25.13 0.04
C ASP A 2 -56.18 24.95 0.72
N ILE A 3 -55.70 23.72 0.88
CA ILE A 3 -54.37 23.42 1.47
C ILE A 3 -53.23 24.07 0.66
N LEU A 4 -53.32 24.05 -0.67
CA LEU A 4 -52.32 24.66 -1.53
C LEU A 4 -52.35 26.19 -1.43
N LYS A 5 -53.57 26.77 -1.40
CA LYS A 5 -53.74 28.23 -1.22
C LYS A 5 -53.20 28.69 0.14
N SER A 6 -53.45 27.93 1.21
CA SER A 6 -52.92 28.25 2.54
C SER A 6 -51.39 28.14 2.59
N GLU A 7 -50.80 27.14 1.94
CA GLU A 7 -49.34 26.98 1.92
C GLU A 7 -48.65 28.06 1.06
N ILE A 8 -49.27 28.48 -0.05
CA ILE A 8 -48.77 29.60 -0.88
C ILE A 8 -48.86 30.92 -0.11
N LEU A 9 -49.97 31.18 0.60
CA LEU A 9 -50.13 32.35 1.46
C LEU A 9 -49.09 32.37 2.57
N ARG A 10 -48.90 31.23 3.25
CA ARG A 10 -47.87 31.07 4.29
C ARG A 10 -46.48 31.39 3.76
N LYS A 11 -46.11 30.88 2.58
CA LYS A 11 -44.81 31.17 1.96
C LYS A 11 -44.66 32.62 1.52
N ARG A 12 -45.73 33.28 1.04
CA ARG A 12 -45.72 34.72 0.73
C ARG A 12 -45.51 35.57 1.97
N GLN A 13 -46.26 35.29 3.04
CA GLN A 13 -46.10 35.97 4.33
C GLN A 13 -44.67 35.81 4.85
N LEU A 14 -44.08 34.61 4.74
CA LEU A 14 -42.70 34.37 5.14
C LEU A 14 -41.66 35.19 4.35
N VAL A 15 -41.93 35.48 3.07
CA VAL A 15 -41.07 36.32 2.22
C VAL A 15 -41.21 37.80 2.54
N GLU A 16 -42.43 38.25 2.87
CA GLU A 16 -42.73 39.61 3.33
C GLU A 16 -42.15 39.88 4.72
N ASP A 17 -42.43 39.01 5.70
CA ASP A 17 -41.94 39.12 7.09
C ASP A 17 -40.41 39.16 7.15
N ARG A 18 -39.75 38.41 6.27
CA ARG A 18 -38.29 38.38 6.19
C ARG A 18 -37.72 39.46 5.29
N ASN A 19 -38.47 40.41 4.74
CA ASN A 19 -37.94 41.48 3.89
C ASN A 19 -36.97 40.98 2.80
N LEU A 20 -37.30 39.88 2.13
CA LEU A 20 -36.40 39.26 1.13
C LEU A 20 -36.47 39.95 -0.24
N LEU A 21 -37.51 40.74 -0.49
CA LEU A 21 -37.71 41.50 -1.72
C LEU A 21 -37.44 42.98 -1.44
N VAL A 22 -36.16 43.38 -1.51
CA VAL A 22 -35.77 44.79 -1.40
C VAL A 22 -35.80 45.43 -2.80
N GLU A 23 -36.48 46.57 -2.91
CA GLU A 23 -36.50 47.53 -4.03
C GLU A 23 -36.52 46.91 -5.45
N ASN A 24 -37.73 46.70 -5.98
CA ASN A 24 -38.03 46.28 -7.36
C ASN A 24 -37.53 44.90 -7.81
N LYS A 25 -36.89 44.10 -6.94
CA LYS A 25 -36.53 42.73 -7.29
C LYS A 25 -37.75 41.81 -7.17
N LYS A 26 -38.06 41.08 -8.25
CA LYS A 26 -39.14 40.06 -8.30
C LYS A 26 -38.71 38.69 -7.76
N TYR A 27 -37.42 38.50 -7.50
CA TYR A 27 -36.81 37.24 -7.11
C TYR A 27 -35.71 37.48 -6.08
N PHE A 28 -35.47 36.50 -5.21
CA PHE A 28 -34.39 36.49 -4.22
C PHE A 28 -33.60 35.18 -4.36
N LYS A 29 -32.33 35.16 -3.92
CA LYS A 29 -31.55 33.92 -3.92
C LYS A 29 -31.91 33.09 -2.67
N ARG A 30 -32.00 31.76 -2.80
CA ARG A 30 -32.23 30.86 -1.64
C ARG A 30 -31.18 31.03 -0.53
N SER A 31 -29.97 31.46 -0.90
CA SER A 31 -28.92 31.82 0.06
C SER A 31 -29.29 33.00 0.97
N GLU A 32 -30.05 33.99 0.48
CA GLU A 32 -30.51 35.14 1.27
C GLU A 32 -31.59 34.74 2.27
N LEU A 33 -32.49 33.83 1.87
CA LEU A 33 -33.47 33.20 2.77
C LEU A 33 -32.77 32.40 3.87
N ALA A 34 -31.80 31.56 3.50
CA ALA A 34 -31.05 30.73 4.45
C ALA A 34 -30.30 31.58 5.47
N ARG A 35 -29.68 32.70 5.04
CA ARG A 35 -28.98 33.62 5.96
C ARG A 35 -29.94 34.26 6.97
N LYS A 36 -31.12 34.70 6.54
CA LYS A 36 -32.15 35.24 7.46
C LYS A 36 -32.75 34.18 8.38
N GLU A 37 -32.81 32.92 7.94
CA GLU A 37 -33.19 31.79 8.80
C GLU A 37 -32.17 31.55 9.91
N GLU A 38 -30.89 31.60 9.56
CA GLU A 38 -29.79 31.48 10.51
C GLU A 38 -29.78 32.63 11.52
N GLU A 39 -29.85 33.88 11.05
CA GLU A 39 -29.91 35.08 11.91
C GLU A 39 -31.07 34.97 12.91
N ALA A 40 -32.28 34.63 12.47
CA ALA A 40 -33.45 34.47 13.32
C ALA A 40 -33.39 33.24 14.25
N TYR A 41 -32.56 32.25 13.94
CA TYR A 41 -32.28 31.11 14.81
C TYR A 41 -31.30 31.51 15.92
N TYR A 42 -30.18 32.16 15.57
CA TYR A 42 -29.20 32.65 16.54
C TYR A 42 -29.80 33.68 17.50
N GLU A 43 -30.68 34.56 17.01
CA GLU A 43 -31.40 35.53 17.82
C GLU A 43 -32.36 34.84 18.82
N ARG A 44 -33.03 33.75 18.41
CA ARG A 44 -33.85 32.91 19.31
C ARG A 44 -33.04 32.13 20.33
N CYS A 45 -31.84 31.69 19.96
CA CYS A 45 -30.93 30.97 20.85
C CYS A 45 -30.12 31.90 21.79
N GLY A 46 -30.32 33.22 21.71
CA GLY A 46 -29.61 34.19 22.56
C GLY A 46 -28.10 34.29 22.26
N TYR A 47 -27.66 33.76 21.11
CA TYR A 47 -26.26 33.76 20.73
C TYR A 47 -25.93 35.07 20.01
N LYS A 48 -25.31 36.01 20.72
CA LYS A 48 -24.69 37.18 20.07
C LYS A 48 -23.50 36.68 19.26
N ILE A 49 -23.67 36.59 17.94
CA ILE A 49 -22.56 36.37 17.01
C ILE A 49 -21.66 37.61 17.11
N GLN A 50 -20.60 37.49 17.90
CA GLN A 50 -19.40 38.30 17.68
C GLN A 50 -18.86 37.88 16.31
N PRO A 51 -18.45 38.82 15.43
CA PRO A 51 -17.79 38.46 14.19
C PRO A 51 -16.47 37.79 14.55
N LYS A 52 -16.51 36.46 14.62
CA LYS A 52 -15.35 35.58 14.66
C LYS A 52 -15.45 34.76 13.40
N GLU A 53 -14.39 34.89 12.61
CA GLU A 53 -14.15 34.18 11.38
C GLU A 53 -14.48 32.68 11.55
N ASP A 54 -15.27 32.20 10.60
CA ASP A 54 -16.00 30.94 10.60
C ASP A 54 -15.15 29.72 10.94
N ASP A 55 -15.64 28.94 11.90
CA ASP A 55 -15.48 27.49 11.93
C ASP A 55 -16.48 26.86 12.91
N GLN A 56 -17.44 26.07 12.40
CA GLN A 56 -17.86 24.78 12.99
C GLN A 56 -18.94 24.05 12.16
N LYS A 57 -18.70 22.74 11.99
CA LYS A 57 -19.46 21.72 11.25
C LYS A 57 -20.80 21.36 11.91
N PRO A 58 -21.78 20.78 11.19
CA PRO A 58 -22.86 20.00 11.79
C PRO A 58 -22.54 18.50 11.84
N LEU A 59 -22.86 17.90 12.99
CA LEU A 59 -22.82 16.47 13.34
C LEU A 59 -23.91 15.66 12.62
N THR A 60 -23.61 14.47 12.09
CA THR A 60 -24.57 13.35 12.01
C THR A 60 -23.91 11.95 11.93
N SER A 61 -24.41 11.06 12.78
CA SER A 61 -24.55 9.58 12.72
C SER A 61 -23.33 8.63 12.77
N SER A 62 -23.10 8.13 13.99
CA SER A 62 -22.98 6.70 14.39
C SER A 62 -22.07 5.74 13.61
N ASN A 63 -20.88 5.46 14.18
CA ASN A 63 -20.26 4.12 14.23
C ASN A 63 -19.18 4.10 15.33
N PRO A 64 -19.29 3.28 16.40
CA PRO A 64 -18.30 3.27 17.47
C PRO A 64 -17.20 2.25 17.13
N VAL A 65 -16.16 2.67 16.40
CA VAL A 65 -14.88 1.91 16.33
C VAL A 65 -13.71 2.90 16.28
N LEU A 66 -13.02 3.02 17.42
CA LEU A 66 -11.69 3.62 17.59
C LEU A 66 -11.51 5.04 16.99
N GLU A 67 -12.26 6.01 17.49
CA GLU A 67 -11.83 7.41 17.43
C GLU A 67 -10.75 7.63 18.50
N LEU A 68 -9.50 7.51 18.06
CA LEU A 68 -8.38 8.11 18.77
C LEU A 68 -8.62 9.63 18.73
N GLU A 69 -8.99 10.20 19.88
CA GLU A 69 -9.12 11.63 20.16
C GLU A 69 -7.78 12.37 19.95
N LEU A 70 -7.30 12.42 18.72
CA LEU A 70 -6.40 13.47 18.27
C LEU A 70 -7.28 14.63 17.87
N ALA A 71 -7.54 15.44 18.89
CA ALA A 71 -8.09 16.79 18.92
C ALA A 71 -8.26 17.47 17.56
N GLU A 72 -9.40 18.16 17.45
CA GLU A 72 -9.84 19.12 16.45
C GLU A 72 -8.88 20.32 16.26
N GLU A 73 -7.57 20.14 16.35
CA GLU A 73 -6.59 21.13 15.90
C GLU A 73 -6.58 21.15 14.37
N LYS A 74 -7.27 22.15 13.85
CA LYS A 74 -7.21 22.57 12.46
C LYS A 74 -5.76 22.85 12.06
N LEU A 75 -5.09 21.84 11.50
CA LEU A 75 -3.72 21.97 11.01
C LEU A 75 -3.65 23.07 9.93
N PRO A 76 -2.68 24.01 9.99
CA PRO A 76 -2.54 25.03 8.96
C PRO A 76 -2.29 24.36 7.60
N MET A 77 -2.86 24.94 6.53
CA MET A 77 -2.72 24.42 5.18
C MET A 77 -1.27 24.59 4.71
N THR A 78 -0.45 23.56 4.91
CA THR A 78 0.99 23.57 4.56
C THR A 78 1.28 23.08 3.15
N LEU A 79 0.30 22.49 2.46
CA LEU A 79 0.45 21.93 1.13
C LEU A 79 -0.41 22.68 0.12
N SER A 80 0.10 22.83 -1.11
CA SER A 80 -0.70 23.29 -2.23
C SER A 80 -1.78 22.28 -2.58
N ARG A 81 -2.88 22.73 -3.18
CA ARG A 81 -3.97 21.84 -3.62
C ARG A 81 -3.49 20.76 -4.58
N GLN A 82 -2.56 21.09 -5.47
CA GLN A 82 -1.95 20.13 -6.40
C GLN A 82 -1.24 18.99 -5.66
N GLU A 83 -0.50 19.32 -4.59
CA GLU A 83 0.20 18.32 -3.79
C GLU A 83 -0.77 17.44 -2.98
N VAL A 84 -1.85 18.02 -2.45
CA VAL A 84 -2.92 17.27 -1.77
C VAL A 84 -3.57 16.27 -2.72
N ILE A 85 -3.91 16.71 -3.93
CA ILE A 85 -4.49 15.84 -4.97
C ILE A 85 -3.52 14.72 -5.32
N ARG A 86 -2.24 15.03 -5.51
CA ARG A 86 -1.21 14.04 -5.83
C ARG A 86 -1.16 12.97 -4.75
N ARG A 87 -1.03 13.36 -3.47
CA ARG A 87 -0.90 12.41 -2.36
C ARG A 87 -2.17 11.60 -2.09
N LEU A 88 -3.35 12.17 -2.29
CA LEU A 88 -4.59 11.40 -2.21
C LEU A 88 -4.66 10.33 -3.31
N ARG A 89 -4.35 10.68 -4.57
CA ARG A 89 -4.32 9.71 -5.67
C ARG A 89 -3.30 8.60 -5.44
N GLU A 90 -2.13 8.95 -4.93
CA GLU A 90 -1.06 8.02 -4.59
C GLU A 90 -1.48 6.99 -3.54
N ARG A 91 -2.51 7.28 -2.74
CA ARG A 91 -3.07 6.41 -1.70
C ARG A 91 -4.38 5.75 -2.12
N GLY A 92 -4.81 5.92 -3.38
CA GLY A 92 -6.08 5.41 -3.87
C GLY A 92 -7.31 6.14 -3.33
N GLU A 93 -7.12 7.31 -2.73
CA GLU A 93 -8.18 8.06 -2.04
C GLU A 93 -8.83 9.08 -2.98
N PRO A 94 -10.16 9.29 -2.91
CA PRO A 94 -10.85 10.30 -3.70
C PRO A 94 -10.22 11.68 -3.52
N ILE A 95 -10.00 12.41 -4.62
CA ILE A 95 -9.35 13.73 -4.60
C ILE A 95 -10.17 14.81 -3.88
N ARG A 96 -11.47 14.59 -3.75
CA ARG A 96 -12.47 15.43 -3.09
C ARG A 96 -13.71 14.57 -2.83
N LEU A 97 -14.21 14.59 -1.60
CA LEU A 97 -15.54 14.07 -1.27
C LEU A 97 -16.60 15.16 -1.45
N PHE A 98 -17.86 14.76 -1.55
CA PHE A 98 -18.97 15.71 -1.71
C PHE A 98 -19.02 16.67 -0.50
N GLY A 99 -18.99 17.98 -0.78
CA GLY A 99 -19.02 19.03 0.25
C GLY A 99 -17.66 19.38 0.87
N GLU A 100 -16.56 18.69 0.53
CA GLU A 100 -15.24 19.04 1.07
C GLU A 100 -14.67 20.32 0.45
N THR A 101 -14.23 21.27 1.28
CA THR A 101 -13.35 22.36 0.86
C THR A 101 -11.93 21.84 0.53
N ASP A 102 -11.09 22.67 -0.08
CA ASP A 102 -9.69 22.29 -0.33
C ASP A 102 -8.94 22.04 0.99
N TYR A 103 -9.35 22.76 2.04
CA TYR A 103 -8.85 22.62 3.40
C TYR A 103 -9.30 21.29 4.04
N ASP A 104 -10.55 20.90 3.86
CA ASP A 104 -11.06 19.61 4.36
C ASP A 104 -10.34 18.42 3.71
N ALA A 105 -10.11 18.50 2.39
CA ALA A 105 -9.34 17.48 1.67
C ALA A 105 -7.89 17.39 2.18
N PHE A 106 -7.27 18.52 2.57
CA PHE A 106 -5.95 18.54 3.21
C PHE A 106 -5.98 17.89 4.60
N GLN A 107 -6.96 18.21 5.44
CA GLN A 107 -7.10 17.59 6.75
C GLN A 107 -7.34 16.08 6.65
N ARG A 108 -8.18 15.64 5.70
CA ARG A 108 -8.39 14.22 5.44
C ARG A 108 -7.10 13.53 5.02
N LEU A 109 -6.34 14.13 4.10
CA LEU A 109 -5.02 13.61 3.73
C LEU A 109 -4.11 13.46 4.97
N ARG A 110 -4.09 14.46 5.87
CA ARG A 110 -3.29 14.38 7.11
C ARG A 110 -3.77 13.27 8.04
N LYS A 111 -5.07 13.12 8.23
CA LYS A 111 -5.66 12.03 9.02
C LYS A 111 -5.25 10.67 8.43
N ILE A 112 -5.31 10.52 7.12
CA ILE A 112 -4.89 9.28 6.43
C ILE A 112 -3.38 9.05 6.60
N GLU A 113 -2.54 10.06 6.40
CA GLU A 113 -1.09 9.97 6.58
C GLU A 113 -0.71 9.58 8.03
N ILE A 114 -1.47 10.03 9.03
CA ILE A 114 -1.26 9.69 10.45
C ILE A 114 -1.72 8.25 10.75
N LEU A 115 -2.90 7.86 10.29
CA LEU A 115 -3.47 6.53 10.54
C LEU A 115 -2.71 5.42 9.79
N THR A 116 -2.21 5.74 8.60
CA THR A 116 -1.48 4.81 7.75
C THR A 116 -0.12 5.41 7.38
N PRO A 117 0.84 5.52 8.32
CA PRO A 117 2.13 6.09 8.01
C PRO A 117 2.76 5.34 6.83
N GLU A 118 3.32 6.08 5.87
CA GLU A 118 4.07 5.46 4.77
C GLU A 118 5.36 4.87 5.34
N VAL A 119 5.31 3.62 5.81
CA VAL A 119 6.48 2.86 6.26
C VAL A 119 7.50 2.66 5.11
N ASN A 120 7.09 2.97 3.87
CA ASN A 120 7.75 2.58 2.64
C ASN A 120 8.32 3.75 1.80
N LYS A 121 8.53 4.96 2.35
CA LYS A 121 9.09 6.08 1.57
C LYS A 121 10.42 5.74 0.86
N GLY A 122 11.24 4.86 1.44
CA GLY A 122 12.46 4.36 0.79
C GLY A 122 12.20 3.37 -0.36
N LEU A 123 11.18 2.52 -0.24
CA LEU A 123 10.80 1.54 -1.27
C LEU A 123 10.10 2.19 -2.46
N ARG A 124 9.48 3.36 -2.24
CA ARG A 124 8.76 4.12 -3.28
C ARG A 124 9.68 4.48 -4.43
N ASN A 125 10.95 4.78 -4.18
CA ASN A 125 11.90 5.14 -5.24
C ASN A 125 12.18 3.96 -6.17
N ASP A 126 12.40 2.76 -5.61
CA ASP A 126 12.68 1.55 -6.38
C ASP A 126 11.45 1.10 -7.18
N LEU A 127 10.26 1.11 -6.56
CA LEU A 127 9.01 0.74 -7.22
C LEU A 127 8.62 1.76 -8.29
N LYS A 128 8.78 3.06 -7.99
CA LYS A 128 8.54 4.14 -8.95
C LYS A 128 9.49 4.02 -10.14
N ALA A 129 10.77 3.77 -9.91
CA ALA A 129 11.72 3.56 -11.00
C ALA A 129 11.36 2.32 -11.85
N ALA A 130 10.80 1.27 -11.24
CA ALA A 130 10.31 0.10 -11.97
C ALA A 130 9.03 0.40 -12.77
N LEU A 131 8.09 1.16 -12.21
CA LEU A 131 6.90 1.68 -12.88
C LEU A 131 7.27 2.58 -14.07
N ASP A 132 8.14 3.57 -13.86
CA ASP A 132 8.59 4.50 -14.88
C ASP A 132 9.26 3.74 -16.05
N LYS A 133 10.00 2.64 -15.78
CA LYS A 133 10.57 1.76 -16.83
C LYS A 133 9.51 0.99 -17.61
N ILE A 134 8.44 0.55 -16.96
CA ILE A 134 7.32 -0.14 -17.62
C ILE A 134 6.53 0.84 -18.48
N ASP A 135 6.25 2.04 -17.95
CA ASP A 135 5.60 3.09 -18.72
C ASP A 135 6.44 3.50 -19.94
N GLN A 136 7.77 3.57 -19.81
CA GLN A 136 8.66 3.80 -20.95
C GLN A 136 8.58 2.68 -21.99
N GLN A 137 8.53 1.41 -21.59
CA GLN A 137 8.37 0.29 -22.52
C GLN A 137 7.04 0.36 -23.28
N TYR A 138 5.92 0.58 -22.57
CA TYR A 138 4.62 0.76 -23.22
C TYR A 138 4.60 1.96 -24.16
N LEU A 139 5.23 3.08 -23.79
CA LEU A 139 5.32 4.24 -24.67
C LEU A 139 6.13 3.92 -25.93
N ASN A 140 7.23 3.17 -25.80
CA ASN A 140 8.03 2.73 -26.94
C ASN A 140 7.25 1.79 -27.85
N GLU A 141 6.45 0.86 -27.31
CA GLU A 141 5.57 -0.01 -28.10
C GLU A 141 4.48 0.77 -28.84
N ILE A 142 3.91 1.81 -28.21
CA ILE A 142 2.87 2.65 -28.82
C ILE A 142 3.46 3.55 -29.92
N VAL A 143 4.64 4.15 -29.68
CA VAL A 143 5.29 5.07 -30.61
C VAL A 143 6.00 4.34 -31.75
N GLY A 144 6.58 3.16 -31.46
CA GLY A 144 7.39 2.38 -32.39
C GLY A 144 6.60 1.69 -33.51
N GLY A 145 5.27 1.53 -33.35
CA GLY A 145 4.49 0.67 -34.24
C GLY A 145 4.91 -0.80 -34.10
N GLN A 146 3.99 -1.72 -34.37
CA GLN A 146 4.33 -3.15 -34.42
C GLN A 146 5.31 -3.40 -35.57
N GLU A 147 6.63 -3.35 -35.33
CA GLU A 147 7.55 -4.05 -36.21
C GLU A 147 7.38 -5.56 -35.97
N PRO A 148 6.90 -6.33 -36.96
CA PRO A 148 6.62 -7.75 -36.79
C PRO A 148 7.94 -8.51 -36.90
N GLY A 149 8.68 -8.67 -35.81
CA GLY A 149 9.96 -9.37 -35.91
C GLY A 149 10.70 -9.73 -34.63
N GLU A 150 10.40 -9.12 -33.49
CA GLU A 150 11.08 -9.44 -32.22
C GLU A 150 10.07 -10.02 -31.23
N GLU A 151 10.08 -11.34 -31.02
CA GLU A 151 9.25 -11.99 -29.97
C GLU A 151 9.57 -11.45 -28.56
N ASP A 152 10.73 -10.82 -28.38
CA ASP A 152 11.13 -10.14 -27.15
C ASP A 152 10.39 -8.81 -26.89
N THR A 153 9.73 -8.20 -27.90
CA THR A 153 9.00 -6.92 -27.70
C THR A 153 7.56 -7.10 -27.22
N GLN A 154 6.99 -8.31 -27.23
CA GLN A 154 5.62 -8.54 -26.74
C GLN A 154 5.54 -8.84 -25.24
N ASN A 155 6.69 -9.09 -24.61
CA ASN A 155 6.79 -9.53 -23.23
C ASN A 155 7.35 -8.40 -22.34
N ASP A 156 6.49 -7.82 -21.51
CA ASP A 156 6.85 -6.76 -20.55
C ASP A 156 7.99 -7.16 -19.59
N LEU A 157 8.12 -8.47 -19.36
CA LEU A 157 9.01 -9.09 -18.38
C LEU A 157 9.89 -10.17 -19.01
N LYS A 158 11.16 -10.22 -18.59
CA LYS A 158 12.11 -11.24 -19.03
C LYS A 158 11.72 -12.60 -18.46
N VAL A 159 11.46 -13.54 -19.35
CA VAL A 159 11.25 -14.94 -18.97
C VAL A 159 12.60 -15.65 -19.06
N HIS A 160 13.18 -15.99 -17.91
CA HIS A 160 14.32 -16.90 -17.88
C HIS A 160 13.79 -18.33 -17.95
N GLU A 161 13.67 -18.87 -19.16
CA GLU A 161 13.34 -20.29 -19.36
C GLU A 161 14.58 -21.15 -19.09
N GLU A 162 14.74 -21.58 -17.83
CA GLU A 162 15.47 -22.82 -17.57
C GLU A 162 14.41 -23.93 -17.68
N ASN A 163 14.58 -24.87 -18.62
CA ASN A 163 13.70 -26.03 -18.85
C ASN A 163 13.66 -26.97 -17.63
N THR A 164 13.08 -26.49 -16.54
CA THR A 164 13.06 -27.14 -15.24
C THR A 164 11.61 -27.33 -14.87
N THR A 165 11.20 -28.57 -14.63
CA THR A 165 9.86 -28.88 -14.13
C THR A 165 9.83 -28.76 -12.61
N ILE A 166 8.63 -28.55 -12.06
CA ILE A 166 8.46 -28.57 -10.61
C ILE A 166 8.84 -29.93 -10.00
N GLU A 167 8.57 -31.02 -10.72
CA GLU A 167 8.90 -32.40 -10.29
C GLU A 167 10.42 -32.60 -10.16
N GLU A 168 11.21 -32.07 -11.10
CA GLU A 168 12.67 -32.08 -10.98
C GLU A 168 13.15 -31.29 -9.75
N LEU A 169 12.50 -30.16 -9.45
CA LEU A 169 12.84 -29.34 -8.30
C LEU A 169 12.44 -30.01 -6.99
N GLU A 170 11.29 -30.67 -6.93
CA GLU A 170 10.83 -31.46 -5.79
C GLU A 170 11.84 -32.59 -5.50
N ALA A 171 12.29 -33.32 -6.54
CA ALA A 171 13.32 -34.36 -6.41
C ALA A 171 14.68 -33.81 -5.93
N LEU A 172 15.09 -32.64 -6.43
CA LEU A 172 16.32 -31.98 -5.95
C LEU A 172 16.18 -31.51 -4.49
N GLY A 173 14.98 -31.09 -4.09
CA GLY A 173 14.63 -30.65 -2.74
C GLY A 173 14.87 -31.71 -1.67
N GLU A 174 14.75 -33.00 -2.01
CA GLU A 174 15.07 -34.09 -1.08
C GLU A 174 16.55 -34.14 -0.70
N SER A 175 17.43 -33.61 -1.55
CA SER A 175 18.86 -33.54 -1.27
C SER A 175 19.28 -32.28 -0.48
N LEU A 176 18.35 -31.35 -0.29
CA LEU A 176 18.63 -30.04 0.31
C LEU A 176 18.88 -30.16 1.82
N GLY A 177 19.99 -29.56 2.29
CA GLY A 177 20.38 -29.57 3.70
C GLY A 177 21.04 -30.86 4.18
N LYS A 178 21.53 -31.71 3.26
CA LYS A 178 22.26 -32.96 3.59
C LYS A 178 23.77 -32.77 3.74
N GLY A 179 24.25 -31.53 3.84
CA GLY A 179 25.64 -31.18 4.16
C GLY A 179 26.52 -30.73 2.99
N ASP A 180 26.00 -30.70 1.76
CA ASP A 180 26.70 -30.12 0.61
C ASP A 180 26.22 -28.69 0.35
N ASP A 181 26.89 -27.73 0.98
CA ASP A 181 26.60 -26.31 0.88
C ASP A 181 26.62 -25.77 -0.56
N HIS A 182 27.51 -26.30 -1.40
CA HIS A 182 27.65 -25.82 -2.77
C HIS A 182 26.46 -26.26 -3.62
N LYS A 183 26.07 -27.53 -3.48
CA LYS A 183 24.89 -28.08 -4.15
C LYS A 183 23.62 -27.40 -3.65
N ASP A 184 23.48 -27.17 -2.36
CA ASP A 184 22.35 -26.45 -1.78
C ASP A 184 22.22 -25.05 -2.41
N MET A 185 23.31 -24.29 -2.51
CA MET A 185 23.30 -22.96 -3.14
C MET A 185 22.92 -23.00 -4.63
N ASP A 186 23.25 -24.07 -5.36
CA ASP A 186 22.84 -24.25 -6.75
C ASP A 186 21.36 -24.56 -6.88
N ILE A 187 20.83 -25.46 -6.03
CA ILE A 187 19.40 -25.79 -6.01
C ILE A 187 18.57 -24.55 -5.63
N ILE A 188 19.01 -23.79 -4.62
CA ILE A 188 18.41 -22.51 -4.23
C ILE A 188 18.36 -21.57 -5.44
N THR A 189 19.47 -21.42 -6.16
CA THR A 189 19.55 -20.54 -7.33
C THR A 189 18.57 -20.99 -8.42
N LYS A 190 18.53 -22.29 -8.73
CA LYS A 190 17.64 -22.88 -9.76
C LYS A 190 16.18 -22.66 -9.41
N PHE A 191 15.80 -22.94 -8.16
CA PHE A 191 14.42 -22.80 -7.69
C PHE A 191 13.94 -21.34 -7.71
N LEU A 192 14.74 -20.40 -7.21
CA LEU A 192 14.37 -18.98 -7.21
C LEU A 192 14.23 -18.41 -8.62
N LYS A 193 15.11 -18.82 -9.55
CA LYS A 193 14.98 -18.45 -10.97
C LYS A 193 13.74 -19.04 -11.61
N PHE A 194 13.44 -20.32 -11.32
CA PHE A 194 12.22 -20.98 -11.79
C PHE A 194 10.97 -20.19 -11.36
N LEU A 195 10.86 -19.82 -10.08
CA LEU A 195 9.72 -19.03 -9.58
C LEU A 195 9.63 -17.65 -10.24
N LEU A 196 10.76 -16.96 -10.45
CA LEU A 196 10.78 -15.69 -11.19
C LEU A 196 10.29 -15.86 -12.63
N GLY A 197 10.67 -16.95 -13.29
CA GLY A 197 10.25 -17.29 -14.65
C GLY A 197 8.76 -17.61 -14.73
N VAL A 198 8.25 -18.45 -13.83
CA VAL A 198 6.80 -18.77 -13.73
C VAL A 198 5.99 -17.50 -13.52
N TRP A 199 6.43 -16.62 -12.60
CA TRP A 199 5.77 -15.34 -12.36
C TRP A 199 5.78 -14.43 -13.60
N ALA A 200 6.92 -14.32 -14.28
CA ALA A 200 7.03 -13.52 -15.50
C ALA A 200 6.09 -14.05 -16.61
N LYS A 201 6.03 -15.37 -16.80
CA LYS A 201 5.10 -16.02 -17.74
C LYS A 201 3.64 -15.71 -17.40
N GLU A 202 3.25 -15.83 -16.14
CA GLU A 202 1.89 -15.51 -15.68
C GLU A 202 1.53 -14.05 -16.01
N LEU A 203 2.42 -13.12 -15.69
CA LEU A 203 2.16 -11.70 -15.89
C LEU A 203 2.14 -11.32 -17.39
N ASN A 204 2.95 -11.97 -18.22
CA ASN A 204 2.99 -11.81 -19.68
C ASN A 204 1.82 -12.51 -20.40
N ALA A 205 1.22 -13.55 -19.83
CA ALA A 205 0.08 -14.26 -20.43
C ALA A 205 -1.27 -13.52 -20.29
N ARG A 206 -1.33 -12.46 -19.48
CA ARG A 206 -2.54 -11.66 -19.29
C ARG A 206 -2.91 -10.88 -20.55
N GLU A 207 -4.20 -10.63 -20.73
CA GLU A 207 -4.72 -9.79 -21.83
C GLU A 207 -4.15 -8.37 -21.77
N ASP A 208 -3.93 -7.76 -22.94
CA ASP A 208 -3.23 -6.46 -23.03
C ASP A 208 -3.91 -5.32 -22.28
N TYR A 209 -5.25 -5.33 -22.20
CA TYR A 209 -5.97 -4.34 -21.40
C TYR A 209 -5.72 -4.52 -19.89
N VAL A 210 -5.53 -5.76 -19.43
CA VAL A 210 -5.19 -6.06 -18.03
C VAL A 210 -3.75 -5.62 -17.76
N LYS A 211 -2.82 -5.93 -18.66
CA LYS A 211 -1.41 -5.49 -18.57
C LYS A 211 -1.29 -3.97 -18.45
N ARG A 212 -2.03 -3.24 -19.30
CA ARG A 212 -2.06 -1.77 -19.34
C ARG A 212 -2.82 -1.13 -18.18
N SER A 213 -3.63 -1.89 -17.45
CA SER A 213 -4.34 -1.39 -16.27
C SER A 213 -3.37 -0.96 -15.17
N VAL A 214 -3.81 -0.09 -14.25
CA VAL A 214 -3.00 0.36 -13.10
C VAL A 214 -2.49 -0.83 -12.29
N GLN A 215 -3.35 -1.84 -12.07
CA GLN A 215 -3.00 -3.05 -11.34
C GLN A 215 -2.01 -3.93 -12.12
N GLY A 216 -2.19 -4.06 -13.44
CA GLY A 216 -1.28 -4.79 -14.32
C GLY A 216 0.13 -4.23 -14.28
N LYS A 217 0.25 -2.91 -14.46
CA LYS A 217 1.51 -2.16 -14.37
C LYS A 217 2.17 -2.31 -13.00
N LEU A 218 1.40 -2.17 -11.93
CA LEU A 218 1.90 -2.32 -10.56
C LEU A 218 2.42 -3.75 -10.29
N ASN A 219 1.70 -4.77 -10.77
CA ASN A 219 2.14 -6.16 -10.65
C ASN A 219 3.45 -6.41 -11.43
N SER A 220 3.54 -5.93 -12.67
CA SER A 220 4.77 -6.01 -13.47
C SER A 220 5.93 -5.24 -12.83
N ALA A 221 5.67 -4.08 -12.24
CA ALA A 221 6.69 -3.28 -11.54
C ALA A 221 7.17 -3.98 -10.28
N THR A 222 6.26 -4.63 -9.56
CA THR A 222 6.57 -5.41 -8.36
C THR A 222 7.45 -6.62 -8.72
N GLN A 223 7.20 -7.29 -9.85
CA GLN A 223 8.05 -8.37 -10.34
C GLN A 223 9.46 -7.84 -10.67
N LYS A 224 9.58 -6.74 -11.44
CA LYS A 224 10.89 -6.15 -11.77
C LYS A 224 11.67 -5.68 -10.53
N GLN A 225 10.97 -5.09 -9.57
CA GLN A 225 11.55 -4.71 -8.29
C GLN A 225 12.08 -5.95 -7.55
N THR A 226 11.31 -7.03 -7.55
CA THR A 226 11.69 -8.29 -6.89
C THR A 226 12.92 -8.92 -7.56
N GLU A 227 12.98 -8.94 -8.89
CA GLU A 227 14.18 -9.36 -9.62
C GLU A 227 15.40 -8.54 -9.21
N SER A 228 15.27 -7.20 -9.16
CA SER A 228 16.34 -6.30 -8.71
C SER A 228 16.78 -6.58 -7.27
N TYR A 229 15.83 -6.83 -6.37
CA TYR A 229 16.08 -7.15 -4.97
C TYR A 229 16.80 -8.48 -4.80
N LEU A 230 16.55 -9.47 -5.67
CA LEU A 230 17.21 -10.78 -5.61
C LEU A 230 18.60 -10.81 -6.27
N ARG A 231 18.97 -9.82 -7.09
CA ARG A 231 20.30 -9.77 -7.74
C ARG A 231 21.48 -9.89 -6.77
N PRO A 232 21.52 -9.19 -5.61
CA PRO A 232 22.58 -9.38 -4.62
C PRO A 232 22.64 -10.81 -4.07
N LEU A 233 21.49 -11.45 -3.84
CA LEU A 233 21.42 -12.83 -3.38
C LEU A 233 21.98 -13.79 -4.42
N PHE A 234 21.58 -13.68 -5.69
CA PHE A 234 22.14 -14.50 -6.77
C PHE A 234 23.65 -14.31 -6.93
N ARG A 235 24.16 -13.08 -6.76
CA ARG A 235 25.61 -12.82 -6.77
C ARG A 235 26.31 -13.53 -5.61
N LYS A 236 25.71 -13.55 -4.42
CA LYS A 236 26.27 -14.23 -3.24
C LYS A 236 26.26 -15.75 -3.38
N LEU A 237 25.15 -16.32 -3.86
CA LEU A 237 25.02 -17.75 -4.17
C LEU A 237 26.05 -18.20 -5.21
N ARG A 238 26.22 -17.43 -6.29
CA ARG A 238 27.24 -17.72 -7.32
C ARG A 238 28.67 -17.62 -6.81
N LYS A 239 28.96 -16.67 -5.90
CA LYS A 239 30.28 -16.50 -5.29
C LYS A 239 30.53 -17.41 -4.08
N ARG A 240 29.55 -18.23 -3.68
CA ARG A 240 29.61 -19.10 -2.49
C ARG A 240 29.96 -18.36 -1.20
N ASN A 241 29.49 -17.11 -1.06
CA ASN A 241 29.82 -16.25 0.08
C ASN A 241 28.59 -15.78 0.87
N LEU A 242 27.53 -16.60 0.87
CA LEU A 242 26.34 -16.38 1.67
C LEU A 242 26.64 -16.78 3.14
N PRO A 243 26.29 -15.93 4.13
CA PRO A 243 26.40 -16.29 5.55
C PRO A 243 25.66 -17.59 5.87
N ALA A 244 26.22 -18.42 6.76
CA ALA A 244 25.73 -19.77 7.04
C ALA A 244 24.30 -19.77 7.62
N ASP A 245 24.00 -18.85 8.52
CA ASP A 245 22.68 -18.63 9.12
C ASP A 245 21.59 -18.28 8.09
N ILE A 246 21.91 -17.39 7.16
CA ILE A 246 21.01 -17.00 6.07
C ILE A 246 20.84 -18.16 5.08
N LYS A 247 21.93 -18.86 4.76
CA LYS A 247 21.91 -20.02 3.87
C LYS A 247 21.03 -21.13 4.44
N GLU A 248 21.21 -21.51 5.70
CA GLU A 248 20.38 -22.52 6.38
C GLU A 248 18.90 -22.13 6.38
N SER A 249 18.60 -20.87 6.73
CA SER A 249 17.23 -20.36 6.71
C SER A 249 16.59 -20.42 5.32
N ILE A 250 17.31 -20.01 4.27
CA ILE A 250 16.81 -20.06 2.88
C ILE A 250 16.63 -21.52 2.41
N THR A 251 17.56 -22.40 2.78
CA THR A 251 17.46 -23.85 2.53
C THR A 251 16.17 -24.41 3.12
N ASP A 252 15.87 -24.14 4.39
CA ASP A 252 14.66 -24.62 5.06
C ASP A 252 13.39 -24.07 4.41
N ILE A 253 13.36 -22.77 4.09
CA ILE A 253 12.24 -22.13 3.39
C ILE A 253 11.97 -22.84 2.06
N ILE A 254 13.00 -23.05 1.23
CA ILE A 254 12.84 -23.68 -0.08
C ILE A 254 12.45 -25.15 0.04
N LYS A 255 13.00 -25.87 1.01
CA LYS A 255 12.61 -27.26 1.30
C LYS A 255 11.13 -27.35 1.65
N PHE A 256 10.63 -26.48 2.53
CA PHE A 256 9.21 -26.46 2.90
C PHE A 256 8.31 -26.01 1.74
N MET A 257 8.77 -25.07 0.90
CA MET A 257 8.04 -24.67 -0.30
C MET A 257 7.90 -25.83 -1.31
N LEU A 258 8.98 -26.60 -1.52
CA LEU A 258 8.96 -27.79 -2.38
C LEU A 258 8.05 -28.89 -1.83
N GLN A 259 7.95 -29.03 -0.51
CA GLN A 259 7.00 -29.94 0.15
C GLN A 259 5.57 -29.40 0.22
N ARG A 260 5.32 -28.18 -0.30
CA ARG A 260 4.03 -27.47 -0.22
C ARG A 260 3.52 -27.29 1.22
N GLU A 261 4.44 -27.05 2.15
CA GLU A 261 4.20 -26.76 3.56
C GLU A 261 4.41 -25.26 3.81
N TYR A 262 3.53 -24.41 3.26
CA TYR A 262 3.73 -22.96 3.27
C TYR A 262 3.71 -22.34 4.67
N VAL A 263 2.95 -22.92 5.61
CA VAL A 263 2.96 -22.50 7.02
C VAL A 263 4.36 -22.64 7.63
N LYS A 264 5.02 -23.79 7.42
CA LYS A 264 6.39 -24.04 7.91
C LYS A 264 7.41 -23.16 7.18
N ALA A 265 7.24 -22.98 5.87
CA ALA A 265 8.09 -22.07 5.10
C ALA A 265 7.98 -20.63 5.62
N ASN A 266 6.77 -20.19 5.98
CA ASN A 266 6.54 -18.86 6.53
C ASN A 266 7.08 -18.71 7.96
N ASP A 267 7.01 -19.74 8.79
CA ASP A 267 7.63 -19.76 10.10
C ASP A 267 9.17 -19.61 10.00
N ALA A 268 9.82 -20.40 9.13
CA ALA A 268 11.24 -20.27 8.84
C ALA A 268 11.61 -18.87 8.29
N TYR A 269 10.75 -18.29 7.44
CA TYR A 269 10.91 -16.93 6.94
C TYR A 269 10.84 -15.88 8.07
N LEU A 270 9.86 -15.98 8.96
CA LEU A 270 9.71 -15.05 10.09
C LEU A 270 10.89 -15.16 11.05
N GLN A 271 11.34 -16.38 11.32
CA GLN A 271 12.52 -16.67 12.12
C GLN A 271 13.78 -16.03 11.54
N MET A 272 13.96 -16.10 10.21
CA MET A 272 15.06 -15.42 9.53
C MET A 272 14.93 -13.90 9.58
N ALA A 273 13.74 -13.36 9.31
CA ALA A 273 13.52 -11.92 9.17
C ALA A 273 13.59 -11.15 10.50
N ILE A 274 13.08 -11.75 11.58
CA ILE A 274 12.93 -11.14 12.90
C ILE A 274 13.97 -11.70 13.88
N GLY A 275 14.38 -12.96 13.73
CA GLY A 275 15.20 -13.66 14.71
C GLY A 275 14.48 -13.94 16.03
N ASN A 276 15.21 -14.53 16.98
CA ASN A 276 14.75 -14.78 18.35
C ASN A 276 14.81 -13.55 19.26
N ALA A 277 14.97 -12.37 18.67
CA ALA A 277 15.14 -11.11 19.38
C ALA A 277 13.82 -10.69 20.05
N PRO A 278 13.79 -10.42 21.37
CA PRO A 278 12.56 -9.92 22.02
C PRO A 278 12.14 -8.52 21.52
N TRP A 279 13.06 -7.74 20.92
CA TRP A 279 12.81 -6.37 20.44
C TRP A 279 13.42 -6.15 19.04
N PRO A 280 12.77 -6.61 17.96
CA PRO A 280 13.39 -6.65 16.64
C PRO A 280 13.68 -5.28 16.03
N ILE A 281 12.86 -4.26 16.30
CA ILE A 281 13.04 -2.90 15.74
C ILE A 281 13.84 -1.99 16.69
N GLY A 282 14.14 -2.44 17.90
CA GLY A 282 14.64 -1.58 18.98
C GLY A 282 13.58 -0.56 19.41
N VAL A 283 13.50 -0.25 20.70
CA VAL A 283 12.59 0.80 21.19
C VAL A 283 13.41 1.83 21.93
N THR A 284 13.32 3.07 21.45
CA THR A 284 13.98 4.22 22.08
C THR A 284 12.95 5.07 22.82
N MET A 285 13.29 5.48 24.04
CA MET A 285 12.57 6.53 24.80
C MET A 285 11.05 6.33 24.98
N VAL A 286 10.62 5.13 25.40
CA VAL A 286 9.19 4.85 25.70
C VAL A 286 8.74 5.52 27.01
N GLY A 287 8.44 6.82 26.99
CA GLY A 287 7.89 7.56 28.13
C GLY A 287 8.88 8.50 28.82
N ILE A 288 8.34 9.43 29.61
CA ILE A 288 9.00 10.65 30.12
C ILE A 288 10.23 10.36 30.99
N HIS A 289 10.27 9.21 31.67
CA HIS A 289 11.35 8.83 32.58
C HIS A 289 12.31 7.83 31.91
N ALA A 290 13.58 8.20 31.75
CA ALA A 290 14.63 7.26 31.38
C ALA A 290 14.90 6.28 32.55
N ARG A 291 14.83 4.98 32.29
CA ARG A 291 15.17 3.93 33.27
C ARG A 291 16.41 3.17 32.83
N THR A 292 17.31 2.85 33.75
CA THR A 292 18.60 2.15 33.50
C THR A 292 18.44 0.81 32.79
N GLY A 293 17.37 0.07 33.05
CA GLY A 293 17.07 -1.19 32.35
C GLY A 293 16.79 -1.04 30.85
N ARG A 294 16.47 0.18 30.38
CA ARG A 294 16.15 0.42 28.96
C ARG A 294 17.38 0.29 28.07
N GLU A 295 18.57 0.64 28.53
CA GLU A 295 19.79 0.57 27.71
C GLU A 295 20.06 -0.84 27.15
N LYS A 296 19.65 -1.89 27.89
CA LYS A 296 19.75 -3.29 27.43
C LYS A 296 18.87 -3.60 26.21
N ILE A 297 17.83 -2.80 25.97
CA ILE A 297 16.89 -2.93 24.85
C ILE A 297 17.43 -2.26 23.57
N PHE A 298 18.28 -1.23 23.71
CA PHE A 298 18.52 -0.24 22.65
C PHE A 298 19.28 -0.73 21.41
N SER A 299 20.07 -1.80 21.48
CA SER A 299 20.94 -2.16 20.34
C SER A 299 21.37 -3.62 20.30
N LYS A 300 21.62 -4.24 21.45
CA LYS A 300 22.28 -5.57 21.50
C LYS A 300 21.42 -6.72 21.02
N HIS A 301 20.10 -6.54 20.99
CA HIS A 301 19.14 -7.60 20.66
C HIS A 301 18.36 -7.33 19.36
N VAL A 302 18.83 -6.42 18.49
CA VAL A 302 18.19 -6.16 17.20
C VAL A 302 18.62 -7.24 16.19
N ALA A 303 17.66 -7.77 15.42
CA ALA A 303 17.92 -8.80 14.42
C ALA A 303 18.95 -8.31 13.39
N HIS A 304 20.00 -9.11 13.14
CA HIS A 304 21.07 -8.73 12.20
C HIS A 304 20.53 -8.39 10.79
N VAL A 305 19.48 -9.08 10.36
CA VAL A 305 18.79 -8.86 9.08
C VAL A 305 18.25 -7.44 8.95
N LEU A 306 17.75 -6.86 10.04
CA LEU A 306 17.17 -5.51 10.01
C LEU A 306 18.24 -4.42 9.91
N ASN A 307 19.52 -4.74 10.13
CA ASN A 307 20.61 -3.76 10.05
C ASN A 307 21.19 -3.60 8.63
N ASP A 308 21.02 -4.58 7.74
CA ASP A 308 21.52 -4.51 6.35
C ASP A 308 20.36 -4.35 5.36
N GLU A 309 20.28 -3.17 4.73
CA GLU A 309 19.25 -2.84 3.75
C GLU A 309 19.29 -3.76 2.52
N THR A 310 20.46 -4.25 2.13
CA THR A 310 20.58 -5.22 1.02
C THR A 310 19.94 -6.54 1.41
N GLN A 311 20.14 -6.99 2.66
CA GLN A 311 19.55 -8.22 3.17
C GLN A 311 18.05 -8.12 3.28
N ARG A 312 17.58 -7.04 3.88
CA ARG A 312 16.16 -6.72 3.98
C ARG A 312 15.47 -6.77 2.61
N LYS A 313 16.08 -6.17 1.57
CA LYS A 313 15.52 -6.16 0.20
C LYS A 313 15.38 -7.56 -0.39
N TYR A 314 16.43 -8.40 -0.38
CA TYR A 314 16.30 -9.74 -0.96
C TYR A 314 15.39 -10.66 -0.12
N ILE A 315 15.32 -10.48 1.20
CA ILE A 315 14.39 -11.21 2.08
C ILE A 315 12.95 -10.83 1.77
N GLN A 316 12.67 -9.55 1.53
CA GLN A 316 11.37 -9.12 1.01
C GLN A 316 11.07 -9.73 -0.36
N GLY A 317 12.07 -9.79 -1.24
CA GLY A 317 11.94 -10.46 -2.54
C GLY A 317 11.60 -11.95 -2.39
N LEU A 318 12.23 -12.64 -1.44
CA LEU A 318 11.96 -14.04 -1.12
C LEU A 318 10.51 -14.22 -0.65
N LYS A 319 10.01 -13.38 0.25
CA LYS A 319 8.60 -13.43 0.70
C LYS A 319 7.61 -13.30 -0.45
N ARG A 320 7.87 -12.40 -1.40
CA ARG A 320 7.03 -12.27 -2.60
C ARG A 320 7.04 -13.56 -3.42
N LEU A 321 8.20 -14.18 -3.62
CA LEU A 321 8.28 -15.47 -4.31
C LEU A 321 7.56 -16.60 -3.56
N MET A 322 7.56 -16.59 -2.22
CA MET A 322 6.77 -17.54 -1.43
C MET A 322 5.27 -17.43 -1.72
N THR A 323 4.74 -16.20 -1.76
CA THR A 323 3.34 -15.95 -2.11
C THR A 323 3.01 -16.41 -3.53
N ILE A 324 3.89 -16.13 -4.49
CA ILE A 324 3.74 -16.60 -5.87
C ILE A 324 3.78 -18.12 -5.96
N CYS A 325 4.67 -18.79 -5.23
CA CYS A 325 4.74 -20.24 -5.18
C CYS A 325 3.43 -20.85 -4.65
N GLN A 326 2.88 -20.33 -3.54
CA GLN A 326 1.58 -20.78 -3.01
C GLN A 326 0.44 -20.59 -4.01
N LYS A 327 0.45 -19.48 -4.76
CA LYS A 327 -0.55 -19.20 -5.80
C LYS A 327 -0.50 -20.20 -6.96
N HIS A 328 0.70 -20.55 -7.42
CA HIS A 328 0.87 -21.48 -8.55
C HIS A 328 0.77 -22.96 -8.15
N PHE A 329 1.13 -23.31 -6.92
CA PHE A 329 1.17 -24.68 -6.43
C PHE A 329 0.30 -24.82 -5.16
N PRO A 330 -1.04 -24.72 -5.29
CA PRO A 330 -1.93 -24.81 -4.15
C PRO A 330 -1.83 -26.19 -3.45
N THR A 331 -2.14 -26.18 -2.16
CA THR A 331 -2.11 -27.33 -1.25
C THR A 331 -3.32 -27.29 -0.33
N ASP A 332 -3.41 -28.22 0.62
CA ASP A 332 -4.47 -28.24 1.63
C ASP A 332 -4.56 -26.88 2.36
N PRO A 333 -5.76 -26.34 2.62
CA PRO A 333 -5.91 -25.05 3.30
C PRO A 333 -5.19 -24.95 4.64
N SER A 334 -5.02 -26.07 5.36
CA SER A 334 -4.28 -26.14 6.63
C SER A 334 -2.77 -25.88 6.49
N LYS A 335 -2.23 -26.03 5.28
CA LYS A 335 -0.82 -25.81 4.95
C LYS A 335 -0.59 -24.48 4.23
N CYS A 336 -1.64 -23.76 3.88
CA CYS A 336 -1.60 -22.45 3.23
C CYS A 336 -1.51 -21.32 4.26
N VAL A 337 -0.76 -20.27 3.93
CA VAL A 337 -0.72 -19.03 4.72
C VAL A 337 -1.76 -18.08 4.15
N GLU A 338 -2.63 -17.53 5.01
CA GLU A 338 -3.66 -16.56 4.62
C GLU A 338 -4.48 -17.02 3.40
N TYR A 339 -5.11 -18.19 3.50
CA TYR A 339 -5.88 -18.79 2.39
C TYR A 339 -6.89 -17.82 1.73
N ASN A 340 -7.40 -16.84 2.48
CA ASN A 340 -8.37 -15.83 2.01
C ASN A 340 -7.74 -14.55 1.41
N ALA A 341 -6.41 -14.42 1.39
CA ALA A 341 -5.71 -13.21 0.93
C ALA A 341 -5.08 -13.33 -0.47
N LEU A 342 -5.20 -14.51 -1.10
CA LEU A 342 -4.87 -14.74 -2.52
C LEU A 342 -6.11 -14.50 -3.39
#